data_AF-A0A1J5N4X0-F1
#
_entry.id   AF-A0A1J5N4X0-F1
#
_cell.length_a   1.000
_cell.length_b   1.000
_cell.length_c   1.000
_cell.angle_alpha   90.00
_cell.angle_beta   90.00
_cell.angle_gamma   90.00
#
_symmetry.space_group_name_H-M   'P 1'
#
loop_
_entity.id
_entity.type
_entity.pdbx_description
1 polymer ?
#
loop_
_entity_poly.entity_id
_entity_poly.type
_entity_poly.pdbx_seq_one_letter_code
_entity_poly.pdbx_strand_id
1 'polypeptide(L)'
;MVNEQVNHSIEHQLATLKHTMKWLIIIVAVSLFTNHTFATTTLKVSVDRNPAMAGETFFLTAVADDSVSNNALDTKPLLKDFIVGQTS
;
A
#
# COMPACT_ATOMS: atom_id res chain seq x y z
N MET A 1 51.41 34.57 8.66
CA MET A 1 51.10 33.36 9.44
C MET A 1 49.60 33.21 9.74
N VAL A 2 48.87 34.27 10.16
CA VAL A 2 47.40 34.18 10.41
C VAL A 2 46.57 34.10 9.12
N ASN A 3 46.95 34.83 8.06
CA ASN A 3 46.17 34.90 6.81
C ASN A 3 46.11 33.57 6.03
N GLU A 4 47.17 32.77 6.03
CA GLU A 4 47.19 31.46 5.34
C GLU A 4 46.34 30.40 6.06
N GLN A 5 46.35 30.41 7.40
CA GLN A 5 45.48 29.53 8.20
C GLN A 5 44.00 29.87 8.01
N VAL A 6 43.66 31.17 7.95
CA VAL A 6 42.29 31.61 7.67
C VAL A 6 41.89 31.22 6.24
N ASN A 7 42.77 31.41 5.24
CA ASN A 7 42.46 31.05 3.86
C ASN A 7 42.24 29.54 3.69
N HIS A 8 43.07 28.70 4.32
CA HIS A 8 42.91 27.24 4.28
C HIS A 8 41.63 26.78 5.00
N SER A 9 41.23 27.46 6.07
CA SER A 9 39.96 27.21 6.77
C SER A 9 38.74 27.57 5.90
N ILE A 10 38.79 28.70 5.19
CA ILE A 10 37.72 29.17 4.28
C ILE A 10 37.54 28.18 3.12
N GLU A 11 38.62 27.72 2.51
CA GLU A 11 38.58 26.73 1.41
C GLU A 11 37.96 25.40 1.85
N HIS A 12 38.30 24.92 3.05
CA HIS A 12 37.73 23.69 3.60
C HIS A 12 36.24 23.85 3.91
N GLN A 13 35.80 24.99 4.44
CA GLN A 13 34.39 25.31 4.72
C GLN A 13 33.56 25.47 3.43
N LEU A 14 34.16 25.98 2.36
CA LEU A 14 33.52 26.08 1.06
C LEU A 14 33.35 24.69 0.40
N ALA A 15 34.34 23.82 0.57
CA ALA A 15 34.29 22.44 0.08
C ALA A 15 33.24 21.60 0.84
N THR A 16 33.12 21.77 2.16
CA THR A 16 32.08 21.09 2.96
C THR A 16 30.69 21.60 2.59
N LEU A 17 30.51 22.91 2.36
CA LEU A 17 29.23 23.51 1.95
C LEU A 17 28.75 23.00 0.58
N LYS A 18 29.67 22.84 -0.38
CA LYS A 18 29.34 22.27 -1.70
C LYS A 18 28.93 20.79 -1.59
N HIS A 19 29.58 20.03 -0.72
CA HIS A 19 29.20 18.64 -0.46
C HIS A 19 27.84 18.56 0.22
N THR A 20 27.59 19.32 1.29
CA THR A 20 26.29 19.29 1.98
C THR A 20 25.13 19.67 1.05
N MET A 21 25.35 20.63 0.14
CA MET A 21 24.37 20.99 -0.88
C MET A 21 24.12 19.88 -1.89
N LYS A 22 25.16 19.18 -2.38
CA LYS A 22 24.99 18.00 -3.26
C LYS A 22 24.22 16.88 -2.56
N TRP A 23 24.53 16.61 -1.29
CA TRP A 23 23.84 15.59 -0.50
C TRP A 23 22.36 15.95 -0.28
N LEU A 24 22.07 17.23 -0.02
CA LEU A 24 20.69 17.71 0.13
C LEU A 24 19.88 17.54 -1.17
N ILE A 25 20.48 17.86 -2.31
CA ILE A 25 19.85 17.67 -3.64
C ILE A 25 19.58 16.18 -3.91
N ILE A 26 20.51 15.29 -3.53
CA ILE A 26 20.33 13.84 -3.68
C ILE A 26 19.17 13.34 -2.81
N ILE A 27 19.06 13.80 -1.55
CA ILE A 27 17.97 13.42 -0.65
C ILE A 27 16.61 13.87 -1.19
N VAL A 28 16.51 15.12 -1.67
CA VAL A 28 15.29 15.64 -2.30
C VAL A 28 14.95 14.85 -3.57
N ALA A 29 15.94 14.55 -4.41
CA ALA A 29 15.73 13.76 -5.61
C ALA A 29 15.19 12.36 -5.29
N VAL A 30 15.77 11.66 -4.30
CA VAL A 30 15.33 10.32 -3.88
C VAL A 30 13.90 10.33 -3.33
N SER A 31 13.50 11.39 -2.61
CA SER A 31 12.12 11.52 -2.09
C SER A 31 11.07 11.69 -3.19
N LEU A 32 11.43 12.14 -4.40
CA LEU A 32 10.50 12.26 -5.53
C LEU A 32 10.23 10.91 -6.20
N PHE A 33 11.08 9.91 -5.99
CA PHE A 33 10.94 8.57 -6.55
C PHE A 33 10.21 7.58 -5.64
N THR A 34 9.79 8.01 -4.44
CA THR A 34 9.00 7.15 -3.55
C THR A 34 7.58 7.04 -4.10
N ASN A 35 7.26 5.90 -4.70
CA ASN A 35 5.90 5.61 -5.13
C ASN A 35 5.01 5.40 -3.89
N HIS A 36 3.88 6.10 -3.83
CA HIS A 36 2.84 5.80 -2.86
C HIS A 36 2.32 4.38 -3.15
N THR A 37 2.52 3.47 -2.20
CA THR A 37 1.99 2.11 -2.29
C THR A 37 0.48 2.17 -2.48
N PHE A 38 -0.03 1.45 -3.47
CA PHE A 38 -1.46 1.35 -3.72
C PHE A 38 -2.12 0.61 -2.57
N ALA A 39 -3.20 1.18 -2.04
CA ALA A 39 -4.08 0.49 -1.10
C ALA A 39 -4.58 -0.78 -1.79
N THR A 40 -4.05 -1.92 -1.40
CA THR A 40 -4.53 -3.22 -1.90
C THR A 40 -5.88 -3.48 -1.27
N THR A 41 -6.95 -3.30 -2.04
CA THR A 41 -8.30 -3.66 -1.61
C THR A 41 -8.28 -5.14 -1.24
N THR A 42 -8.42 -5.40 0.06
CA THR A 42 -8.39 -6.76 0.58
C THR A 42 -9.81 -7.27 0.64
N LEU A 43 -10.05 -8.41 0.00
CA LEU A 43 -11.33 -9.12 0.03
C LEU A 43 -11.14 -10.40 0.83
N LYS A 44 -11.77 -10.47 2.01
CA LYS A 44 -11.74 -11.63 2.89
C LYS A 44 -13.00 -12.44 2.67
N VAL A 45 -12.84 -13.73 2.42
CA VAL A 45 -13.95 -14.67 2.21
C VAL A 45 -13.83 -15.79 3.22
N SER A 46 -14.93 -16.08 3.92
CA SER A 46 -15.02 -17.17 4.89
C SER A 46 -16.33 -17.93 4.71
N VAL A 47 -16.29 -19.22 5.03
CA VAL A 47 -17.45 -20.11 5.04
C VAL A 47 -17.58 -20.69 6.44
N ASP A 48 -18.79 -20.74 7.00
CA ASP A 48 -19.02 -21.30 8.34
C ASP A 48 -18.85 -22.82 8.39
N ARG A 49 -19.23 -23.53 7.31
CA ARG A 49 -19.14 -24.99 7.19
C ARG A 49 -18.40 -25.42 5.93
N ASN A 50 -17.23 -26.03 6.11
CA ASN A 50 -16.48 -26.68 5.05
C ASN A 50 -15.78 -27.93 5.63
N PRO A 51 -16.20 -29.16 5.26
CA PRO A 51 -17.19 -29.51 4.23
C PRO A 51 -18.65 -29.31 4.67
N ALA A 52 -19.53 -28.96 3.72
CA ALA A 52 -20.97 -28.87 3.93
C ALA A 52 -21.69 -30.11 3.36
N MET A 53 -22.77 -30.55 4.01
CA MET A 53 -23.58 -31.66 3.50
C MET A 53 -24.57 -31.18 2.42
N ALA A 54 -24.87 -32.04 1.45
CA ALA A 54 -25.86 -31.72 0.42
C ALA A 54 -27.26 -31.56 1.05
N GLY A 55 -27.94 -30.48 0.69
CA GLY A 55 -29.24 -30.10 1.26
C GLY A 55 -29.16 -29.25 2.52
N GLU A 56 -27.96 -28.93 2.99
CA GLU A 56 -27.74 -28.07 4.15
C GLU A 56 -27.42 -26.63 3.74
N THR A 57 -27.92 -25.65 4.49
CA THR A 57 -27.57 -24.24 4.30
C THR A 57 -26.31 -23.89 5.07
N PHE A 58 -25.40 -23.19 4.40
CA PHE A 58 -24.20 -22.59 4.97
C PHE A 58 -24.13 -21.11 4.60
N PHE A 59 -23.33 -20.36 5.33
CA PHE A 59 -23.12 -18.93 5.15
C PHE A 59 -21.76 -18.67 4.52
N LEU A 60 -21.78 -17.96 3.38
CA LEU A 60 -20.61 -17.36 2.77
C LEU A 60 -20.53 -15.91 3.21
N THR A 61 -19.48 -15.54 3.92
CA THR A 61 -19.22 -14.16 4.32
C THR A 61 -18.07 -13.60 3.49
N ALA A 62 -18.36 -12.59 2.69
CA ALA A 62 -17.37 -11.83 1.93
C ALA A 62 -17.31 -10.41 2.50
N VAL A 63 -16.12 -9.99 2.96
CA VAL A 63 -15.87 -8.66 3.53
C VAL A 63 -14.80 -8.00 2.69
N ALA A 64 -15.17 -6.89 2.04
CA ALA A 64 -14.21 -5.99 1.43
C ALA A 64 -13.81 -4.93 2.45
N ASP A 65 -12.52 -4.62 2.48
CA ASP A 65 -11.96 -3.58 3.36
C ASP A 65 -12.31 -2.15 2.88
N ASP A 66 -12.81 -2.02 1.65
CA ASP A 66 -13.12 -0.75 1.00
C ASP A 66 -14.64 -0.59 0.77
N SER A 67 -15.08 0.63 0.48
CA SER A 67 -16.46 0.96 0.16
C SER A 67 -16.87 0.37 -1.20
N VAL A 68 -17.49 -0.81 -1.18
CA VAL A 68 -18.09 -1.45 -2.35
C VAL A 68 -19.62 -1.39 -2.29
N SER A 69 -20.25 -1.20 -3.45
CA SER A 69 -21.70 -1.25 -3.55
C SER A 69 -22.24 -2.64 -3.22
N ASN A 70 -23.42 -2.73 -2.60
CA ASN A 70 -24.03 -4.01 -2.24
C ASN A 70 -24.25 -4.95 -3.46
N ASN A 71 -24.41 -4.40 -4.67
CA ASN A 71 -24.56 -5.18 -5.90
C ASN A 71 -23.22 -5.48 -6.63
N ALA A 72 -22.07 -5.19 -6.01
CA ALA A 72 -20.76 -5.47 -6.60
C ALA A 72 -20.41 -6.97 -6.61
N LEU A 73 -21.05 -7.76 -5.73
CA LEU A 73 -20.81 -9.20 -5.63
C LEU A 73 -21.63 -9.94 -6.69
N ASP A 74 -20.97 -10.45 -7.73
CA ASP A 74 -21.62 -11.30 -8.74
C ASP A 74 -21.78 -12.74 -8.22
N THR A 75 -23.01 -13.11 -7.85
CA THR A 75 -23.35 -14.44 -7.35
C THR A 75 -23.77 -15.44 -8.43
N LYS A 76 -23.79 -15.04 -9.72
CA LYS A 76 -24.16 -15.95 -10.83
C LYS A 76 -23.39 -17.27 -10.85
N PRO A 77 -22.09 -17.33 -10.54
CA PRO A 77 -21.36 -18.61 -10.51
C PRO A 77 -21.88 -19.57 -9.44
N LEU A 78 -22.40 -19.06 -8.32
CA LEU A 78 -22.93 -19.88 -7.22
C LEU A 78 -24.28 -20.50 -7.58
N LEU A 79 -25.07 -19.84 -8.43
CA LEU A 79 -26.41 -20.31 -8.85
C LEU A 79 -26.39 -21.63 -9.65
N LYS A 80 -25.21 -22.08 -10.11
CA LYS A 80 -25.06 -23.38 -10.78
C LYS A 80 -25.32 -24.54 -9.84
N ASP A 81 -24.83 -24.43 -8.59
CA ASP A 81 -24.79 -25.54 -7.62
C ASP A 81 -25.54 -25.22 -6.32
N PHE A 82 -25.83 -23.94 -6.05
CA PHE A 82 -26.41 -23.47 -4.79
C PHE A 82 -27.62 -22.55 -5.03
N ILE A 83 -28.56 -22.56 -4.07
CA ILE A 83 -29.63 -21.58 -3.98
C ILE A 83 -29.12 -20.42 -3.11
N VAL A 84 -29.07 -19.21 -3.67
CA VAL A 84 -28.48 -18.04 -2.99
C VAL A 84 -29.59 -17.11 -2.50
N GLY A 85 -29.57 -16.74 -1.22
CA GLY A 85 -30.49 -15.77 -0.63
C GLY A 85 -30.09 -14.31 -0.95
N GLN A 86 -30.91 -13.34 -0.51
CA GLN A 86 -30.58 -11.93 -0.68
C GLN A 86 -29.29 -11.56 0.07
N THR A 87 -28.43 -10.77 -0.57
CA THR A 87 -27.22 -10.18 0.03
C THR A 87 -27.55 -8.80 0.59
N SER A 88 -27.12 -8.50 1.82
CA SER A 88 -27.40 -7.24 2.53
C SER A 88 -26.21 -6.29 2.54
#